data_AF-A0A7W0MJ96-F1
#
_entry.id   AF-A0A7W0MJ96-F1
#
_cell.length_a   1.000
_cell.length_b   1.000
_cell.length_c   1.000
_cell.angle_alpha   90.00
_cell.angle_beta   90.00
_cell.angle_gamma   90.00
#
_symmetry.space_group_name_H-M   'P 1'
#
loop_
_entity.id
_entity.type
_entity.pdbx_description
1 polymer ?
#
loop_
_entity_poly.entity_id
_entity_poly.type
_entity_poly.pdbx_seq_one_letter_code
_entity_poly.pdbx_strand_id
1 'polypeptide(L)'
;MTESTEENNEIKQYLLGTLSQAARQRVEERLLIEESFFEEVLLGEDELIDQYIDGALSDENRDEFEQHFLSTPERQRKLRFGRALSRYISRESENAADEFIETPHLSAAVVPPHSPTWAEQFRAFWRSQTWGLRATFALALIAIITSALWLSRTTPSPRTFATLALTISANNRAEGAQARKVTLPLNADALRVSLTLPDQ
;
A
#
# COMPACT_ATOMS: atom_id res chain seq x y z
N MET A 1 28.41 -15.94 -12.28
CA MET A 1 27.69 -15.67 -11.02
C MET A 1 28.21 -14.43 -10.29
N THR A 2 29.34 -13.86 -10.70
CA THR A 2 29.91 -12.61 -10.14
C THR A 2 29.28 -11.35 -10.73
N GLU A 3 28.94 -11.36 -12.02
CA GLU A 3 28.34 -10.21 -12.73
C GLU A 3 27.07 -9.68 -12.06
N SER A 4 26.15 -10.54 -11.62
CA SER A 4 24.90 -10.11 -10.98
C SER A 4 25.11 -9.48 -9.60
N THR A 5 26.20 -9.81 -8.91
CA THR A 5 26.50 -9.24 -7.58
C THR A 5 27.13 -7.87 -7.71
N GLU A 6 28.02 -7.71 -8.70
CA GLU A 6 28.63 -6.41 -9.03
C GLU A 6 27.59 -5.42 -9.53
N GLU A 7 26.68 -5.86 -10.40
CA GLU A 7 25.56 -5.06 -10.89
C GLU A 7 24.63 -4.62 -9.75
N ASN A 8 24.27 -5.54 -8.84
CA ASN A 8 23.42 -5.19 -7.69
C ASN A 8 24.10 -4.15 -6.77
N ASN A 9 25.44 -4.22 -6.64
CA ASN A 9 26.20 -3.24 -5.87
C ASN A 9 26.26 -1.87 -6.60
N GLU A 10 26.43 -1.86 -7.92
CA GLU A 10 26.38 -0.63 -8.73
C GLU A 10 25.01 0.05 -8.60
N ILE A 11 23.91 -0.71 -8.67
CA ILE A 11 22.55 -0.22 -8.45
C ILE A 11 22.39 0.36 -7.05
N LYS A 12 22.87 -0.34 -6.01
CA LYS A 12 22.79 0.15 -4.63
C LYS A 12 23.53 1.47 -4.45
N GLN A 13 24.75 1.58 -4.97
CA GLN A 13 25.55 2.81 -4.92
C GLN A 13 24.89 3.95 -5.72
N TYR A 14 24.26 3.63 -6.84
CA TYR A 14 23.49 4.60 -7.62
C TYR A 14 22.31 5.16 -6.82
N LEU A 15 21.53 4.28 -6.18
CA LEU A 15 20.35 4.66 -5.39
C LEU A 15 20.70 5.47 -4.14
N LEU A 16 21.83 5.15 -3.51
CA LEU A 16 22.39 5.88 -2.36
C LEU A 16 23.14 7.15 -2.75
N GLY A 17 23.42 7.37 -4.04
CA GLY A 17 24.12 8.57 -4.50
C GLY A 17 25.63 8.56 -4.29
N THR A 18 26.23 7.41 -3.99
CA THR A 18 27.67 7.27 -3.69
C THR A 18 28.52 6.96 -4.93
N LEU A 19 27.91 6.81 -6.10
CA LEU A 19 28.64 6.62 -7.36
C LEU A 19 29.40 7.87 -7.79
N SER A 20 30.59 7.66 -8.36
CA SER A 20 31.31 8.69 -9.10
C SER A 20 30.46 9.23 -10.27
N GLN A 21 30.70 10.48 -10.67
CA GLN A 21 29.96 11.11 -11.76
C GLN A 21 29.99 10.30 -13.07
N ALA A 22 31.16 9.76 -13.43
CA ALA A 22 31.31 8.95 -14.64
C ALA A 22 30.55 7.61 -14.54
N ALA A 23 30.53 6.98 -13.37
CA ALA A 23 29.77 5.75 -13.15
C ALA A 23 28.26 6.01 -13.14
N ARG A 24 27.84 7.09 -12.49
CA ARG A 24 26.44 7.53 -12.46
C ARG A 24 25.91 7.78 -13.87
N GLN A 25 26.67 8.48 -14.72
CA GLN A 25 26.26 8.73 -16.10
C GLN A 25 26.07 7.42 -16.89
N ARG A 26 26.96 6.43 -16.72
CA ARG A 26 26.79 5.11 -17.35
C ARG A 26 25.49 4.43 -16.90
N VAL A 27 25.16 4.50 -15.61
CA VAL A 27 23.92 3.94 -15.07
C VAL A 27 22.70 4.68 -15.62
N GLU A 28 22.74 6.01 -15.70
CA GLU A 28 21.65 6.83 -16.28
C GLU A 28 21.44 6.53 -17.77
N GLU A 29 22.51 6.34 -18.54
CA GLU A 29 22.43 5.93 -19.96
C GLU A 29 21.79 4.55 -20.11
N ARG A 30 22.18 3.58 -19.29
CA ARG A 30 21.58 2.24 -19.29
C ARG A 30 20.10 2.29 -18.89
N LEU A 31 19.73 3.09 -17.89
CA LEU A 31 18.32 3.26 -17.47
C LEU A 31 17.42 3.78 -18.60
N LEU A 32 17.95 4.55 -19.54
CA LEU A 32 17.20 5.09 -20.67
C LEU A 32 17.04 4.09 -21.83
N ILE A 33 17.92 3.10 -21.94
CA ILE A 33 18.01 2.21 -23.10
C ILE A 33 17.59 0.77 -22.76
N GLU A 34 17.95 0.28 -21.58
CA GLU A 34 17.76 -1.10 -21.13
C GLU A 34 16.57 -1.20 -20.16
N GLU A 35 15.40 -1.61 -20.68
CA GLU A 35 14.19 -1.80 -19.86
C GLU A 35 14.42 -2.81 -18.71
N SER A 36 15.15 -3.90 -18.98
CA SER A 36 15.49 -4.89 -17.95
C SER A 36 16.35 -4.31 -16.83
N PHE A 37 17.24 -3.36 -17.14
CA PHE A 37 18.06 -2.71 -16.13
C PHE A 37 17.24 -1.74 -15.27
N PHE A 38 16.27 -1.05 -15.89
CA PHE A 38 15.31 -0.24 -15.14
C PHE A 38 14.50 -1.08 -14.15
N GLU A 39 14.04 -2.28 -14.55
CA GLU A 39 13.37 -3.20 -13.64
C GLU A 39 14.28 -3.64 -12.47
N GLU A 40 15.55 -3.95 -12.73
CA GLU A 40 16.51 -4.27 -11.66
C GLU A 40 16.76 -3.10 -10.71
N VAL A 41 16.78 -1.86 -11.20
CA VAL A 41 16.87 -0.66 -10.34
C VAL A 41 15.62 -0.50 -9.47
N LEU A 42 14.43 -0.79 -10.00
CA LEU A 42 13.19 -0.78 -9.20
C LEU A 42 13.21 -1.85 -8.11
N LEU A 43 13.73 -3.05 -8.40
CA LEU A 43 13.92 -4.11 -7.41
C LEU A 43 14.91 -3.66 -6.33
N GLY A 44 16.04 -3.07 -6.72
CA GLY A 44 17.02 -2.51 -5.79
C GLY A 44 16.43 -1.40 -4.91
N GLU A 45 15.51 -0.59 -5.46
CA GLU A 45 14.80 0.45 -4.71
C GLU A 45 13.93 -0.14 -3.59
N ASP A 46 13.13 -1.16 -3.91
CA ASP A 46 12.25 -1.82 -2.95
C ASP A 46 13.09 -2.58 -1.89
N GLU A 47 14.16 -3.28 -2.29
CA GLU A 47 15.09 -3.96 -1.37
C GLU A 47 15.75 -3.00 -0.37
N LEU A 48 16.11 -1.80 -0.83
CA LEU A 48 16.73 -0.79 0.03
C LEU A 48 15.73 -0.23 1.06
N ILE A 49 14.46 -0.09 0.68
CA ILE A 49 13.37 0.32 1.57
C ILE A 49 13.15 -0.74 2.66
N ASP A 50 13.12 -2.02 2.30
CA ASP A 50 12.95 -3.10 3.26
C ASP A 50 14.12 -3.17 4.23
N GLN A 51 15.36 -3.14 3.73
CA GLN A 51 16.56 -3.15 4.59
C GLN A 51 16.56 -1.97 5.56
N TYR A 52 16.04 -0.81 5.14
CA TYR A 52 15.88 0.34 6.02
C TYR A 52 14.79 0.14 7.09
N ILE A 53 13.66 -0.49 6.73
CA ILE A 53 12.56 -0.79 7.66
C ILE A 53 13.00 -1.84 8.69
N ASP A 54 13.68 -2.90 8.24
CA ASP A 54 14.17 -4.00 9.07
C ASP A 54 15.40 -3.63 9.90
N GLY A 55 16.00 -2.46 9.66
CA GLY A 55 17.22 -2.01 10.33
C GLY A 55 18.48 -2.78 9.92
N ALA A 56 18.47 -3.38 8.73
CA ALA A 56 19.58 -4.16 8.17
C ALA A 56 20.62 -3.31 7.40
N LEU A 57 20.37 -2.00 7.20
CA LEU A 57 21.36 -1.08 6.64
C LEU A 57 22.43 -0.72 7.68
N SER A 58 23.69 -0.65 7.24
CA SER A 58 24.77 -0.07 8.04
C SER A 58 24.53 1.43 8.27
N ASP A 59 25.11 1.98 9.35
CA ASP A 59 24.92 3.39 9.72
C ASP A 59 25.28 4.36 8.58
N GLU A 60 26.40 4.13 7.89
CA GLU A 60 26.81 4.94 6.73
C GLU A 60 25.78 4.89 5.60
N ASN A 61 25.30 3.69 5.23
CA ASN A 61 24.30 3.55 4.19
C ASN A 61 22.94 4.12 4.62
N ARG A 62 22.66 4.16 5.91
CA ARG A 62 21.43 4.74 6.48
C ARG A 62 21.43 6.25 6.35
N ASP A 63 22.56 6.90 6.60
CA ASP A 63 22.72 8.34 6.42
C ASP A 63 22.57 8.74 4.95
N GLU A 64 23.21 8.00 4.04
CA GLU A 64 23.08 8.19 2.60
C GLU A 64 21.63 7.95 2.13
N PHE A 65 20.95 6.94 2.69
CA PHE A 65 19.55 6.67 2.41
C PHE A 65 18.65 7.86 2.80
N GLU A 66 18.84 8.42 3.98
CA GLU A 66 18.02 9.53 4.47
C GLU A 66 18.30 10.84 3.72
N GLN A 67 19.55 11.09 3.33
CA GLN A 67 19.96 12.32 2.65
C GLN A 67 19.68 12.28 1.14
N HIS A 68 20.06 11.20 0.47
CA HIS A 68 20.01 11.09 -0.99
C HIS A 68 18.80 10.31 -1.47
N PHE A 69 18.55 9.13 -0.92
CA PHE A 69 17.47 8.28 -1.41
C PHE A 69 16.09 8.89 -1.11
N LEU A 70 15.84 9.36 0.11
CA LEU A 70 14.56 9.96 0.51
C LEU A 70 14.37 11.40 0.03
N SER A 71 15.23 11.91 -0.85
CA SER A 71 15.09 13.25 -1.45
C SER A 71 13.86 13.39 -2.35
N THR A 72 13.35 12.29 -2.92
CA THR A 72 12.20 12.33 -3.83
C THR A 72 10.88 12.03 -3.11
N PRO A 73 9.79 12.76 -3.40
CA PRO A 73 8.48 12.51 -2.78
C PRO A 73 7.92 11.11 -3.03
N GLU A 74 8.29 10.49 -4.15
CA GLU A 74 7.88 9.14 -4.51
C GLU A 74 8.50 8.08 -3.60
N ARG A 75 9.81 8.15 -3.39
CA ARG A 75 10.52 7.23 -2.47
C ARG A 75 10.05 7.38 -1.04
N GLN A 76 9.74 8.62 -0.60
CA GLN A 76 9.11 8.85 0.69
C GLN A 76 7.71 8.20 0.80
N ARG A 77 6.91 8.21 -0.28
CA ARG A 77 5.60 7.51 -0.30
C ARG A 77 5.79 6.01 -0.19
N LYS A 78 6.70 5.42 -0.95
CA LYS A 78 7.01 3.98 -0.90
C LYS A 78 7.47 3.56 0.50
N LEU A 79 8.36 4.31 1.12
CA LEU A 79 8.79 4.05 2.51
C LEU A 79 7.62 4.09 3.50
N ARG A 80 6.73 5.08 3.40
CA ARG A 80 5.54 5.15 4.28
C ARG A 80 4.62 3.95 4.07
N PHE A 81 4.45 3.51 2.83
CA PHE A 81 3.66 2.33 2.49
C PHE A 81 4.29 1.06 3.08
N GLY A 82 5.59 0.83 2.86
CA GLY A 82 6.30 -0.32 3.41
C GLY A 82 6.23 -0.37 4.94
N ARG A 83 6.40 0.77 5.62
CA ARG A 83 6.23 0.88 7.09
C ARG A 83 4.81 0.54 7.56
N ALA A 84 3.80 0.98 6.81
CA ALA A 84 2.41 0.68 7.14
C ALA A 84 2.10 -0.82 6.98
N LEU A 85 2.63 -1.43 5.91
CA LEU A 85 2.49 -2.86 5.64
C LEU A 85 3.21 -3.71 6.69
N SER A 86 4.47 -3.39 7.00
CA SER A 86 5.26 -4.07 8.05
C SER A 86 4.50 -4.06 9.40
N ARG A 87 3.98 -2.89 9.81
CA ARG A 87 3.19 -2.79 11.05
C ARG A 87 1.91 -3.63 11.03
N TYR A 88 1.23 -3.70 9.89
CA TYR A 88 0.02 -4.52 9.73
C TYR A 88 0.35 -6.01 9.90
N ILE A 89 1.40 -6.49 9.23
CA ILE A 89 1.85 -7.88 9.30
C ILE A 89 2.28 -8.25 10.73
N SER A 90 3.08 -7.40 11.39
CA SER A 90 3.49 -7.64 12.79
C SER A 90 2.28 -7.76 13.72
N ARG A 91 1.28 -6.90 13.57
CA ARG A 91 0.05 -6.94 14.38
C ARG A 91 -0.79 -8.20 14.14
N GLU A 92 -0.87 -8.68 12.90
CA GLU A 92 -1.60 -9.91 12.58
C GLU A 92 -0.90 -11.14 13.17
N SER A 93 0.45 -11.15 13.17
CA SER A 93 1.22 -12.22 13.81
C SER A 93 1.05 -12.26 15.34
N GLU A 94 0.93 -11.10 15.99
CA GLU A 94 0.67 -11.00 17.43
C GLU A 94 -0.75 -11.47 17.80
N ASN A 95 -1.75 -11.07 17.02
CA ASN A 95 -3.13 -11.51 17.24
C ASN A 95 -3.31 -13.03 17.03
N ALA A 96 -2.59 -13.62 16.07
CA ALA A 96 -2.60 -15.06 15.83
C ALA A 96 -1.90 -15.85 16.96
N ALA A 97 -0.90 -15.26 17.61
CA ALA A 97 -0.23 -15.86 18.77
C ALA A 97 -1.13 -15.82 20.04
N ASP A 98 -1.94 -14.78 20.20
CA ASP A 98 -2.89 -14.66 21.33
C ASP A 98 -4.07 -15.64 21.24
N GLU A 99 -4.44 -16.11 20.03
CA GLU A 99 -5.52 -17.11 19.85
C GLU A 99 -5.05 -18.56 20.14
N PHE A 100 -3.74 -18.78 20.30
CA PHE A 100 -3.13 -20.09 20.61
C PHE A 100 -2.48 -20.12 22.01
N ILE A 101 -3.17 -19.65 23.05
CA ILE A 101 -2.72 -19.82 24.44
C ILE A 101 -3.66 -20.75 25.20
N GLU A 102 -3.44 -22.06 25.03
CA GLU A 102 -3.78 -23.05 26.07
C GLU A 102 -2.75 -24.19 26.11
N THR A 103 -1.45 -23.86 26.17
CA THR A 103 -0.46 -24.75 26.83
C THR A 103 0.69 -23.93 27.44
N PRO A 104 0.85 -23.95 28.78
CA PRO A 104 2.04 -23.40 29.43
C PRO A 104 3.09 -24.51 29.55
N HIS A 105 4.25 -24.37 28.91
CA HIS A 105 5.57 -24.63 29.52
C HIS A 105 6.75 -24.49 28.55
N LEU A 106 7.85 -24.00 29.12
CA LEU A 106 9.25 -23.99 28.66
C LEU A 106 9.69 -22.82 27.76
N SER A 107 10.05 -21.75 28.47
CA SER A 107 11.15 -20.84 28.16
C SER A 107 12.42 -21.61 27.74
N ALA A 108 12.60 -21.81 26.44
CA ALA A 108 13.90 -21.80 25.82
C ALA A 108 14.04 -20.45 25.12
N ALA A 109 15.20 -19.81 25.26
CA ALA A 109 15.56 -18.61 24.52
C ALA A 109 15.51 -18.90 23.01
N VAL A 110 14.34 -18.72 22.40
CA VAL A 110 14.20 -18.63 20.95
C VAL A 110 14.56 -17.19 20.63
N VAL A 111 15.86 -16.95 20.44
CA VAL A 111 16.29 -15.92 19.50
C VAL A 111 15.52 -16.21 18.21
N PRO A 112 14.65 -15.32 17.72
CA PRO A 112 13.91 -15.60 16.50
C PRO A 112 14.94 -15.82 15.39
N PRO A 113 15.00 -17.01 14.77
CA PRO A 113 15.75 -17.15 13.54
C PRO A 113 15.11 -16.19 12.54
N HIS A 114 15.95 -15.29 12.03
CA HIS A 114 15.70 -14.31 10.98
C HIS A 114 14.54 -14.80 10.10
N SER A 115 13.38 -14.14 10.25
CA SER A 115 12.22 -14.41 9.40
C SER A 115 12.70 -14.39 7.96
N PRO A 116 12.29 -15.35 7.12
CA PRO A 116 12.69 -15.36 5.72
C PRO A 116 12.38 -13.97 5.19
N THR A 117 13.45 -13.30 4.76
CA THR A 117 13.45 -11.95 4.23
C THR A 117 12.37 -11.93 3.16
N TRP A 118 11.29 -11.19 3.41
CA TRP A 118 10.28 -10.95 2.39
C TRP A 118 10.95 -10.51 1.08
N ALA A 119 12.10 -9.83 1.16
CA ALA A 119 13.00 -9.56 0.05
C ALA A 119 13.43 -10.79 -0.78
N GLU A 120 13.77 -11.96 -0.20
CA GLU A 120 14.06 -13.16 -1.00
C GLU A 120 12.79 -13.74 -1.64
N GLN A 121 11.66 -13.69 -0.94
CA GLN A 121 10.37 -14.19 -1.46
C GLN A 121 9.78 -13.26 -2.52
N PHE A 122 9.94 -11.95 -2.37
CA PHE A 122 9.52 -10.90 -3.29
C PHE A 122 10.47 -10.83 -4.48
N ARG A 123 11.79 -10.90 -4.28
CA ARG A 123 12.77 -11.04 -5.37
C ARG A 123 12.52 -12.32 -6.15
N ALA A 124 12.21 -13.44 -5.50
CA ALA A 124 11.82 -14.66 -6.22
C ALA A 124 10.47 -14.48 -6.94
N PHE A 125 9.47 -13.87 -6.33
CA PHE A 125 8.15 -13.61 -6.93
C PHE A 125 8.23 -12.66 -8.13
N TRP A 126 9.05 -11.61 -8.07
CA TRP A 126 9.22 -10.62 -9.14
C TRP A 126 10.24 -11.05 -10.20
N ARG A 127 11.30 -11.77 -9.84
CA ARG A 127 12.24 -12.38 -10.80
C ARG A 127 11.64 -13.60 -11.49
N SER A 128 10.68 -14.29 -10.86
CA SER A 128 9.87 -15.35 -11.47
C SER A 128 8.61 -14.83 -12.16
N GLN A 129 8.39 -13.51 -12.17
CA GLN A 129 7.47 -12.82 -13.09
C GLN A 129 8.04 -12.89 -14.51
N THR A 130 8.31 -14.09 -15.01
CA THR A 130 8.48 -14.34 -16.44
C THR A 130 7.27 -13.73 -17.13
N TRP A 131 7.52 -12.82 -18.07
CA TRP A 131 6.49 -12.12 -18.86
C TRP A 131 5.49 -13.04 -19.61
N GLY A 132 5.57 -14.37 -19.44
CA GLY A 132 4.59 -15.37 -19.88
C GLY A 132 3.23 -15.34 -19.16
N LEU A 133 3.08 -14.60 -18.05
CA LEU A 133 1.78 -14.38 -17.39
C LEU A 133 1.10 -13.04 -17.76
N ARG A 134 1.59 -12.33 -18.79
CA ARG A 134 0.87 -11.17 -19.36
C ARG A 134 -0.54 -11.53 -19.88
N ALA A 135 -0.82 -12.80 -20.15
CA ALA A 135 -2.14 -13.26 -20.60
C ALA A 135 -3.15 -13.52 -19.46
N THR A 136 -2.70 -13.87 -18.24
CA THR A 136 -3.62 -14.24 -17.15
C THR A 136 -4.07 -13.04 -16.32
N PHE A 137 -3.23 -12.02 -16.15
CA PHE A 137 -3.65 -10.76 -15.50
C PHE A 137 -4.70 -9.99 -16.31
N ALA A 138 -4.66 -10.07 -17.65
CA ALA A 138 -5.73 -9.54 -18.50
C ALA A 138 -7.05 -10.29 -18.27
N LEU A 139 -7.04 -11.62 -18.17
CA LEU A 139 -8.25 -12.41 -17.89
C LEU A 139 -8.78 -12.18 -16.47
N ALA A 140 -7.90 -12.03 -15.47
CA ALA A 140 -8.30 -11.70 -14.11
C ALA A 140 -8.89 -10.28 -14.01
N LEU A 141 -8.28 -9.28 -14.66
CA LEU A 141 -8.84 -7.92 -14.74
C LEU A 141 -10.17 -7.92 -15.51
N ILE A 142 -10.29 -8.67 -16.61
CA ILE A 142 -11.55 -8.82 -17.33
C ILE A 142 -12.59 -9.54 -16.47
N ALA A 143 -12.23 -10.58 -15.71
CA ALA A 143 -13.13 -11.26 -14.79
C ALA A 143 -13.58 -10.34 -13.64
N ILE A 144 -12.67 -9.51 -13.09
CA ILE A 144 -12.99 -8.53 -12.05
C ILE A 144 -13.88 -7.41 -12.63
N ILE A 145 -13.56 -6.89 -13.82
CA ILE A 145 -14.36 -5.85 -14.50
C ILE A 145 -15.73 -6.41 -14.86
N THR A 146 -15.83 -7.61 -15.41
CA THR A 146 -17.11 -8.24 -15.75
C THR A 146 -17.91 -8.62 -14.51
N SER A 147 -17.27 -9.06 -13.43
CA SER A 147 -17.91 -9.31 -12.14
C SER A 147 -18.42 -8.01 -11.51
N ALA A 148 -17.64 -6.93 -11.55
CA ALA A 148 -18.06 -5.59 -11.09
C ALA A 148 -19.19 -5.02 -11.97
N LEU A 149 -19.14 -5.22 -13.29
CA LEU A 149 -20.21 -4.80 -14.21
C LEU A 149 -21.49 -5.62 -13.99
N TRP A 150 -21.36 -6.92 -13.71
CA TRP A 150 -22.47 -7.80 -13.41
C TRP A 150 -23.08 -7.43 -12.05
N LEU A 151 -22.26 -7.17 -11.04
CA LEU A 151 -22.70 -6.72 -9.71
C LEU A 151 -23.37 -5.34 -9.78
N SER A 152 -22.84 -4.41 -10.57
CA SER A 152 -23.46 -3.10 -10.81
C SER A 152 -24.79 -3.18 -11.57
N ARG A 153 -25.02 -4.24 -12.35
CA ARG A 153 -26.30 -4.51 -13.02
C ARG A 153 -27.27 -5.27 -12.12
N THR A 154 -26.78 -6.05 -11.15
CA THR A 154 -27.62 -6.84 -10.25
C THR A 154 -27.91 -6.16 -8.92
N THR A 155 -27.26 -5.05 -8.57
CA THR A 155 -27.72 -4.20 -7.46
C THR A 155 -29.10 -3.64 -7.81
N PRO A 156 -30.17 -4.10 -7.15
CA PRO A 156 -31.51 -3.56 -7.40
C PRO A 156 -31.51 -2.10 -6.95
N SER A 157 -31.95 -1.21 -7.83
CA SER A 157 -32.21 0.18 -7.49
C SER A 157 -33.18 0.20 -6.29
N PRO A 158 -32.90 0.96 -5.22
CA PRO A 158 -33.81 1.03 -4.07
C PRO A 158 -35.17 1.49 -4.59
N ARG A 159 -36.20 0.65 -4.43
CA ARG A 159 -37.53 0.89 -5.00
C ARG A 159 -38.34 1.89 -4.18
N THR A 160 -37.90 2.20 -2.96
CA THR A 160 -38.65 3.04 -2.03
C THR A 160 -37.69 3.86 -1.18
N PHE A 161 -37.70 5.17 -1.41
CA PHE A 161 -36.92 6.14 -0.62
C PHE A 161 -37.85 6.88 0.34
N ALA A 162 -37.52 6.89 1.63
CA ALA A 162 -38.12 7.83 2.57
C ALA A 162 -37.47 9.21 2.35
N THR A 163 -38.28 10.21 2.00
CA THR A 163 -37.79 11.58 1.72
C THR A 163 -37.94 12.45 2.97
N LEU A 164 -36.84 13.00 3.44
CA LEU A 164 -36.80 13.97 4.53
C LEU A 164 -36.46 15.35 3.96
N ALA A 165 -37.47 16.23 3.88
CA ALA A 165 -37.26 17.63 3.54
C ALA A 165 -36.93 18.43 4.81
N LEU A 166 -35.72 18.96 4.86
CA LEU A 166 -35.28 19.86 5.93
C LEU A 166 -35.40 21.30 5.43
N THR A 167 -36.41 22.02 5.93
CA THR A 167 -36.56 23.47 5.68
C THR A 167 -35.77 24.21 6.75
N ILE A 168 -34.79 25.01 6.33
CA ILE A 168 -34.07 25.91 7.24
C ILE A 168 -35.06 27.01 7.69
N SER A 169 -35.50 26.95 8.95
CA SER A 169 -36.24 28.04 9.59
C SER A 169 -35.26 29.03 10.19
N ALA A 170 -35.45 30.31 9.90
CA ALA A 170 -34.65 31.40 10.46
C ALA A 170 -35.04 31.65 11.93
N ASN A 171 -34.61 30.79 12.85
CA ASN A 171 -34.81 31.00 14.30
C ASN A 171 -33.53 31.48 14.99
N ASN A 172 -33.72 32.38 15.96
CA ASN A 172 -32.68 33.04 16.74
C ASN A 172 -31.90 32.02 17.59
N ARG A 173 -30.57 32.17 17.63
CA ARG A 173 -29.54 31.25 18.18
C ARG A 173 -29.71 30.88 19.67
N ALA A 174 -30.69 31.46 20.37
CA ALA A 174 -30.97 31.20 21.78
C ALA A 174 -31.79 29.92 22.04
N GLU A 175 -32.49 29.38 21.04
CA GLU A 175 -33.21 28.11 21.14
C GLU A 175 -32.42 27.01 20.44
N GLY A 176 -31.84 26.08 21.21
CA GLY A 176 -31.13 24.92 20.68
C GLY A 176 -32.01 24.13 19.71
N ALA A 177 -31.41 23.60 18.64
CA ALA A 177 -32.10 22.87 17.58
C ALA A 177 -32.92 21.71 18.18
N GLN A 178 -34.26 21.81 18.12
CA GLN A 178 -35.13 20.71 18.54
C GLN A 178 -35.02 19.57 17.52
N ALA A 179 -34.52 18.41 17.98
CA ALA A 179 -34.46 17.21 17.17
C ALA A 179 -35.88 16.76 16.80
N ARG A 180 -36.27 16.97 15.53
CA ARG A 180 -37.56 16.49 15.00
C ARG A 180 -37.47 14.97 14.87
N LYS A 181 -38.15 14.22 15.73
CA LYS A 181 -38.28 12.76 15.61
C LYS A 181 -39.15 12.45 14.39
N VAL A 182 -38.54 11.96 13.32
CA VAL A 182 -39.27 11.56 12.10
C VAL A 182 -39.43 10.05 12.08
N THR A 183 -40.68 9.59 11.96
CA THR A 183 -41.02 8.17 11.91
C THR A 183 -40.67 7.62 10.54
N LEU A 184 -39.73 6.68 10.50
CA LEU A 184 -39.33 5.98 9.28
C LEU A 184 -40.28 4.80 9.03
N PRO A 185 -40.87 4.68 7.84
CA PRO A 185 -41.69 3.53 7.51
C PRO A 185 -40.80 2.28 7.32
N LEU A 186 -41.22 1.14 7.86
CA LEU A 186 -40.46 -0.11 7.93
C LEU A 186 -40.13 -0.76 6.57
N ASN A 187 -40.67 -0.23 5.47
CA ASN A 187 -40.52 -0.72 4.10
C ASN A 187 -39.59 0.15 3.22
N ALA A 188 -38.81 1.05 3.83
CA ALA A 188 -37.86 1.89 3.10
C ALA A 188 -36.47 1.23 3.06
N ASP A 189 -35.98 0.94 1.86
CA ASP A 189 -34.64 0.35 1.64
C ASP A 189 -33.52 1.40 1.70
N ALA A 190 -33.84 2.69 1.54
CA ALA A 190 -32.85 3.77 1.58
C ALA A 190 -33.46 5.10 2.06
N LEU A 191 -32.63 5.91 2.70
CA LEU A 191 -32.98 7.23 3.24
C LEU A 191 -32.44 8.33 2.33
N ARG A 192 -33.31 9.22 1.83
CA ARG A 192 -32.91 10.39 1.03
C ARG A 192 -33.14 11.66 1.84
N VAL A 193 -32.05 12.35 2.18
CA VAL A 193 -32.08 13.67 2.84
C VAL A 193 -31.93 14.75 1.77
N SER A 194 -32.91 15.65 1.66
CA SER A 194 -32.85 16.80 0.78
C SER A 194 -32.98 18.09 1.59
N LEU A 195 -32.00 18.97 1.46
CA LEU A 195 -32.01 20.31 2.04
C LEU A 195 -32.55 21.29 1.00
N THR A 196 -33.70 21.90 1.27
CA THR A 196 -34.27 22.94 0.41
C THR A 196 -33.94 24.29 1.03
N LEU A 197 -33.10 25.07 0.35
CA LEU A 197 -32.87 26.48 0.72
C LEU A 197 -34.04 27.32 0.21
N PRO A 198 -34.52 28.31 1.00
CA PRO A 198 -35.50 29.27 0.51
C PRO A 198 -34.90 30.13 -0.61
N ASP A 199 -35.66 30.38 -1.68
CA ASP A 199 -35.29 31.34 -2.73
C ASP A 199 -35.10 32.72 -2.10
N GLN A 200 -34.00 33.39 -2.48
CA GLN A 200 -33.64 34.76 -2.07
C GLN A 200 -34.45 35.78 -2.87
#